data_AF-A0A933KSH1-F1
#
_entry.id   AF-A0A933KSH1-F1
#
_cell.length_a   1.000
_cell.length_b   1.000
_cell.length_c   1.000
_cell.angle_alpha   90.00
_cell.angle_beta   90.00
_cell.angle_gamma   90.00
#
_symmetry.space_group_name_H-M   'P 1'
#
loop_
_entity.id
_entity.type
_entity.pdbx_description
1 polymer ?
#
loop_
_entity_poly.entity_id
_entity_poly.type
_entity_poly.pdbx_seq_one_letter_code
_entity_poly.pdbx_strand_id
1 'polypeptide(L)'
;MKRNRSEDEGNALIFALVFIIIGSMMLMPLMTYASVVLKSGRSQQQKADRSEALRGALRVVLADPSALYAACSDSGLHTTVVLASPDLGVPVSTECTTLSDAAELNPDQLRVPMATVQAGAYAPVGTVGTPYVNSGSTDTTLWWGDVTTVSQGGKIFLPPLPSHGVNHAATAGYMMPEWAGACRVYFPGTYTDAVTISDTTPTFFTSGVYYFENTLTFGAGANVVVGEGAIEGCTTNSEAAFYAINAPNSINISGIGGTFVFGGAGRMVITDGGTATGPSVRFNARLVDPTDVGNTVSAGISIESVNGVQAGATSSSDLNLTGQLSVQKSLTETNPGDETAPVDAASTNYHPSTLVPTVSPAPPAPAIIDVVLTGPGATTLYVPGYVNVPQGAINVFVGPGLAANKSVQLLGGVLAAQVTQSADTPADNQMGMVNRIVQKTFKIVSTTTSGTPVMTSIAIVQVNDFGEFAVNSWVTAIVPT
;
A
#
# COMPACT_ATOMS: atom_id res chain seq x y z
N MET A 1 83.97 38.50 -52.14
CA MET A 1 83.19 37.25 -52.04
C MET A 1 81.72 37.61 -51.76
N LYS A 2 80.88 37.66 -52.80
CA LYS A 2 79.42 37.83 -52.68
C LYS A 2 78.82 36.46 -52.36
N ARG A 3 78.16 36.33 -51.21
CA ARG A 3 77.45 35.12 -50.79
C ARG A 3 76.01 35.21 -51.32
N ASN A 4 75.65 34.32 -52.24
CA ASN A 4 74.30 34.21 -52.80
C ASN A 4 73.32 33.87 -51.67
N ARG A 5 72.32 34.73 -51.48
CA ARG A 5 71.29 34.64 -50.43
C ARG A 5 69.92 34.23 -51.01
N SER A 6 69.90 33.63 -52.21
CA SER A 6 68.66 33.41 -52.98
C SER A 6 68.24 31.94 -53.13
N GLU A 7 68.94 30.98 -52.51
CA GLU A 7 68.59 29.54 -52.63
C GLU A 7 67.70 29.00 -51.48
N ASP A 8 67.62 29.68 -50.34
CA ASP A 8 66.83 29.21 -49.18
C ASP A 8 65.37 29.70 -49.16
N GLU A 9 65.02 30.72 -49.96
CA GLU A 9 63.65 31.29 -49.97
C GLU A 9 62.63 30.39 -50.71
N GLY A 10 63.08 29.55 -51.65
CA GLY A 10 62.21 28.64 -52.40
C GLY A 10 61.80 27.38 -51.62
N ASN A 11 62.73 26.78 -50.87
CA ASN A 11 62.46 25.55 -50.11
C ASN A 11 61.61 25.78 -48.86
N ALA A 12 61.76 26.94 -48.21
CA ALA A 12 60.91 27.31 -47.07
C ALA A 12 59.43 27.39 -47.45
N LEU A 13 59.14 27.87 -48.67
CA LEU A 13 57.78 27.97 -49.19
C LEU A 13 57.15 26.59 -49.45
N ILE A 14 57.94 25.63 -49.97
CA ILE A 14 57.48 24.26 -50.22
C ILE A 14 57.21 23.53 -48.91
N PHE A 15 58.10 23.65 -47.91
CA PHE A 15 57.86 23.04 -46.59
C PHE A 15 56.64 23.62 -45.89
N ALA A 16 56.44 24.94 -45.94
CA ALA A 16 55.25 25.58 -45.40
C ALA A 16 53.97 25.05 -46.08
N LEU A 17 54.00 24.87 -47.40
CA LEU A 17 52.86 24.39 -48.17
C LEU A 17 52.53 22.91 -47.87
N VAL A 18 53.55 22.06 -47.70
CA VAL A 18 53.37 20.66 -47.28
C VAL A 18 52.81 20.55 -45.86
N PHE A 19 53.31 21.35 -44.91
CA PHE A 19 52.78 21.38 -43.55
C PHE A 19 51.33 21.89 -43.48
N ILE A 20 50.96 22.87 -44.31
CA ILE A 20 49.58 23.34 -44.43
C ILE A 20 48.68 22.23 -44.99
N ILE A 21 49.13 21.48 -46.00
CA ILE A 21 48.35 20.37 -46.57
C ILE A 21 48.16 19.25 -45.54
N ILE A 22 49.24 18.78 -44.90
CA ILE A 22 49.15 17.72 -43.87
C ILE A 22 48.32 18.19 -42.67
N GLY A 23 48.50 19.44 -42.23
CA GLY A 23 47.70 20.04 -41.17
C GLY A 23 46.21 20.09 -41.53
N SER A 24 45.87 20.46 -42.77
CA SER A 24 44.48 20.49 -43.25
C SER A 24 43.86 19.10 -43.34
N MET A 25 44.63 18.08 -43.75
CA MET A 25 44.18 16.69 -43.83
C MET A 25 43.92 16.07 -42.45
N MET A 26 44.61 16.50 -41.40
CA MET A 26 44.34 16.04 -40.03
C MET A 26 43.25 16.85 -39.32
N LEU A 27 43.19 18.16 -39.53
CA LEU A 27 42.24 19.04 -38.83
C LEU A 27 40.80 18.85 -39.32
N MET A 28 40.61 18.63 -40.63
CA MET A 28 39.27 18.53 -41.20
C MET A 28 38.49 17.32 -40.66
N PRO A 29 39.06 16.09 -40.62
CA PRO A 29 38.41 14.92 -40.02
C PRO A 29 38.09 15.11 -38.53
N LEU A 30 38.99 15.75 -37.79
CA LEU A 30 38.87 15.96 -36.34
C LEU A 30 37.75 16.95 -36.01
N MET A 31 37.59 18.01 -36.83
CA MET A 31 36.45 18.92 -36.72
C MET A 31 35.12 18.25 -37.09
N THR A 32 35.09 17.40 -38.12
CA THR A 32 33.87 16.62 -38.43
C THR A 32 33.51 15.67 -37.30
N TYR A 33 34.49 14.97 -36.71
CA TYR A 33 34.25 14.08 -35.58
C TYR A 33 33.73 14.85 -34.36
N ALA A 34 34.37 15.97 -33.99
CA ALA A 34 33.92 16.81 -32.89
C ALA A 34 32.50 17.36 -33.15
N SER A 35 32.19 17.77 -34.37
CA SER A 35 30.84 18.22 -34.76
C SER A 35 29.81 17.10 -34.61
N VAL A 36 30.13 15.87 -35.02
CA VAL A 36 29.24 14.71 -34.90
C VAL A 36 29.03 14.33 -33.44
N VAL A 37 30.09 14.30 -32.62
CA VAL A 37 29.99 13.99 -31.18
C VAL A 37 29.18 15.05 -30.44
N LEU A 38 29.40 16.33 -30.70
CA LEU A 38 28.64 17.42 -30.08
C LEU A 38 27.16 17.38 -30.50
N LYS A 39 26.86 17.08 -31.77
CA LYS A 39 25.49 16.90 -32.25
C LYS A 39 24.82 15.67 -31.61
N SER A 40 25.56 14.56 -31.51
CA SER A 40 25.10 13.33 -30.86
C SER A 40 24.80 13.56 -29.37
N GLY A 41 25.71 14.21 -28.65
CA GLY A 41 25.54 14.54 -27.23
C GLY A 41 24.33 15.43 -26.98
N ARG A 42 24.15 16.50 -27.77
CA ARG A 42 22.95 17.35 -27.68
C ARG A 42 21.67 16.59 -27.98
N SER A 43 21.68 15.69 -28.96
CA SER A 43 20.50 14.87 -29.29
C SER A 43 20.14 13.90 -28.17
N GLN A 44 21.13 13.27 -27.52
CA GLN A 44 20.89 12.38 -26.38
C GLN A 44 20.38 13.14 -25.15
N GLN A 45 20.96 14.32 -24.88
CA GLN A 45 20.50 15.16 -23.77
C GLN A 45 19.06 15.65 -23.98
N GLN A 46 18.73 16.12 -25.19
CA GLN A 46 17.35 16.50 -25.53
C GLN A 46 16.37 15.33 -25.41
N LYS A 47 16.77 14.10 -25.75
CA LYS A 47 15.95 12.91 -25.54
C LYS A 47 15.72 12.62 -24.06
N ALA A 48 16.78 12.70 -23.25
CA ALA A 48 16.71 12.48 -21.81
C ALA A 48 15.77 13.50 -21.13
N ASP A 49 16.00 14.80 -21.37
CA ASP A 49 15.20 15.88 -20.79
C ASP A 49 13.71 15.75 -21.15
N ARG A 50 13.41 15.42 -22.41
CA ARG A 50 12.03 15.21 -22.88
C ARG A 50 11.41 13.95 -22.28
N SER A 51 12.17 12.87 -22.17
CA SER A 51 11.67 11.63 -21.54
C SER A 51 11.35 11.82 -20.06
N GLU A 52 12.15 12.60 -19.34
CA GLU A 52 11.91 12.93 -17.94
C GLU A 52 10.73 13.91 -17.77
N ALA A 53 10.58 14.90 -18.66
CA ALA A 53 9.40 15.76 -18.65
C ALA A 53 8.10 14.98 -18.89
N LEU A 54 8.08 14.03 -19.83
CA LEU A 54 6.93 13.15 -20.05
C LEU A 54 6.62 12.27 -18.84
N ARG A 55 7.68 11.74 -18.20
CA ARG A 55 7.50 10.93 -16.99
C ARG A 55 6.97 11.76 -15.82
N GLY A 56 7.49 12.97 -15.66
CA GLY A 56 7.05 13.95 -14.67
C GLY A 56 5.58 14.32 -14.86
N ALA A 57 5.15 14.59 -16.10
CA ALA A 57 3.75 14.92 -16.40
C ALA A 57 2.81 13.79 -15.96
N LEU A 58 3.20 12.55 -16.23
CA LEU A 58 2.41 11.37 -15.88
C LEU A 58 2.38 11.12 -14.36
N ARG A 59 3.50 11.36 -13.65
CA ARG A 59 3.52 11.35 -12.17
C ARG A 59 2.59 12.37 -11.55
N VAL A 60 2.52 13.59 -12.12
CA VAL A 60 1.61 14.64 -11.61
C VAL A 60 0.15 14.26 -11.83
N VAL A 61 -0.18 13.65 -12.97
CA VAL A 61 -1.53 13.15 -13.22
C VAL A 61 -1.91 12.02 -12.25
N LEU A 62 -0.95 11.15 -11.90
CA LEU A 62 -1.17 10.08 -10.93
C LEU A 62 -1.06 10.54 -9.47
N ALA A 63 -0.67 11.78 -9.21
CA ALA A 63 -0.59 12.32 -7.85
C ALA A 63 -1.99 12.57 -7.24
N ASP A 64 -3.01 12.77 -8.08
CA ASP A 64 -4.42 12.82 -7.65
C ASP A 64 -5.28 11.88 -8.50
N PRO A 65 -5.30 10.58 -8.15
CA PRO A 65 -6.06 9.58 -8.90
C PRO A 65 -7.57 9.83 -8.82
N SER A 66 -8.06 10.50 -7.77
CA SER A 66 -9.48 10.84 -7.62
C SER A 66 -9.91 11.91 -8.62
N ALA A 67 -9.08 12.95 -8.82
CA ALA A 67 -9.30 13.96 -9.85
C ALA A 67 -9.17 13.36 -11.26
N LEU A 68 -8.21 12.46 -11.46
CA LEU A 68 -8.07 11.70 -12.71
C LEU A 68 -9.34 10.89 -13.00
N TYR A 69 -9.85 10.16 -12.01
CA TYR A 69 -11.07 9.37 -12.14
C TYR A 69 -12.25 10.26 -12.51
N ALA A 70 -12.46 11.37 -11.80
CA ALA A 70 -13.53 12.33 -12.07
C ALA A 70 -13.42 13.00 -13.45
N ALA A 71 -12.21 13.29 -13.91
CA ALA A 71 -11.98 13.91 -15.22
C ALA A 71 -12.19 12.93 -16.38
N CYS A 72 -11.78 11.66 -16.20
CA CYS A 72 -11.73 10.68 -17.28
C CYS A 72 -12.88 9.69 -17.27
N SER A 73 -13.72 9.61 -16.22
CA SER A 73 -14.75 8.57 -16.05
C SER A 73 -15.66 8.41 -17.27
N ASP A 74 -16.00 9.54 -17.92
CA ASP A 74 -16.99 9.63 -18.99
C ASP A 74 -16.36 9.67 -20.39
N SER A 75 -15.03 9.57 -20.47
CA SER A 75 -14.28 9.67 -21.73
C SER A 75 -14.51 8.48 -22.67
N GLY A 76 -14.79 7.29 -22.13
CA GLY A 76 -14.99 6.08 -22.93
C GLY A 76 -13.78 5.73 -23.82
N LEU A 77 -13.98 4.79 -24.76
CA LEU A 77 -12.90 4.31 -25.65
C LEU A 77 -12.52 5.30 -26.76
N HIS A 78 -13.34 6.32 -27.02
CA HIS A 78 -13.25 7.14 -28.23
C HIS A 78 -13.27 8.65 -27.98
N THR A 79 -13.61 9.11 -26.78
CA THR A 79 -13.58 10.53 -26.45
C THR A 79 -12.34 10.81 -25.62
N THR A 80 -11.45 11.64 -26.15
CA THR A 80 -10.22 12.00 -25.45
C THR A 80 -10.47 13.20 -24.56
N VAL A 81 -10.08 13.12 -23.29
CA VAL A 81 -10.13 14.25 -22.35
C VAL A 81 -8.72 14.77 -22.12
N VAL A 82 -8.54 16.08 -22.28
CA VAL A 82 -7.25 16.74 -22.02
C VAL A 82 -7.12 16.99 -20.52
N LEU A 83 -6.02 16.50 -19.95
CA LEU A 83 -5.69 16.67 -18.54
C LEU A 83 -4.80 17.90 -18.34
N ALA A 84 -4.90 18.50 -17.15
CA ALA A 84 -4.03 19.61 -16.78
C ALA A 84 -2.57 19.14 -16.80
N SER A 85 -1.74 19.79 -17.63
CA SER A 85 -0.30 19.55 -17.67
C SER A 85 0.41 20.63 -16.86
N PRO A 86 1.23 20.28 -15.85
CA PRO A 86 2.14 21.23 -15.23
C PRO A 86 3.18 21.72 -16.26
N ASP A 87 3.70 22.94 -16.07
CA ASP A 87 4.83 23.43 -16.86
C ASP A 87 6.12 22.79 -16.36
N LEU A 88 6.67 21.87 -17.15
CA LEU A 88 7.88 21.10 -16.84
C LEU A 88 9.09 21.59 -17.66
N GLY A 89 9.03 22.81 -18.21
CA GLY A 89 10.07 23.39 -19.07
C GLY A 89 10.10 22.81 -20.50
N VAL A 90 9.36 21.72 -20.75
CA VAL A 90 9.07 21.16 -22.07
C VAL A 90 7.54 21.13 -22.25
N PRO A 91 7.00 21.68 -23.35
CA PRO A 91 5.56 21.60 -23.60
C PRO A 91 5.09 20.16 -23.78
N VAL A 92 4.27 19.68 -22.85
CA VAL A 92 3.64 18.36 -22.85
C VAL A 92 2.12 18.55 -22.89
N SER A 93 1.44 17.71 -23.65
CA SER A 93 0.00 17.54 -23.58
C SER A 93 -0.27 16.14 -23.05
N THR A 94 -1.13 16.05 -22.03
CA THR A 94 -1.55 14.78 -21.46
C THR A 94 -3.04 14.59 -21.67
N GLU A 95 -3.40 13.41 -22.12
CA GLU A 95 -4.76 13.05 -22.51
C GLU A 95 -5.14 11.70 -21.88
N CYS A 96 -6.41 11.50 -21.57
CA CYS A 96 -6.92 10.23 -21.08
C CYS A 96 -8.13 9.71 -21.87
N THR A 97 -8.28 8.39 -21.88
CA THR A 97 -9.43 7.63 -22.42
C THR A 97 -9.75 6.46 -21.49
N THR A 98 -11.02 6.09 -21.35
CA THR A 98 -11.46 4.93 -20.56
C THR A 98 -11.47 3.69 -21.42
N LEU A 99 -10.62 2.72 -21.11
CA LEU A 99 -10.52 1.45 -21.85
C LEU A 99 -11.61 0.46 -21.45
N SER A 100 -11.90 0.38 -20.16
CA SER A 100 -12.86 -0.57 -19.61
C SER A 100 -13.34 -0.14 -18.23
N ASP A 101 -14.58 -0.49 -17.94
CA ASP A 101 -15.22 -0.29 -16.64
C ASP A 101 -15.55 -1.66 -16.05
N ALA A 102 -15.17 -1.93 -14.81
CA ALA A 102 -15.72 -3.04 -14.05
C ALA A 102 -16.92 -2.51 -13.28
N ALA A 103 -18.15 -2.96 -13.52
CA ALA A 103 -19.30 -2.50 -12.73
C ALA A 103 -19.11 -2.81 -11.22
N GLU A 104 -19.88 -2.13 -10.36
CA GLU A 104 -20.07 -2.56 -8.98
C GLU A 104 -20.36 -4.07 -8.97
N LEU A 105 -19.63 -4.83 -8.14
CA LEU A 105 -19.79 -6.28 -8.08
C LEU A 105 -21.24 -6.59 -7.70
N ASN A 106 -21.87 -7.55 -8.38
CA ASN A 106 -23.20 -7.99 -7.96
C ASN A 106 -23.09 -8.45 -6.49
N PRO A 107 -24.04 -8.12 -5.59
CA PRO A 107 -24.05 -8.64 -4.22
C PRO A 107 -23.78 -10.15 -4.08
N ASP A 108 -24.12 -10.96 -5.08
CA ASP A 108 -23.84 -12.40 -5.11
C ASP A 108 -22.36 -12.75 -5.35
N GLN A 109 -21.55 -11.83 -5.87
CA GLN A 109 -20.10 -11.95 -6.08
C GLN A 109 -19.31 -11.41 -4.89
N LEU A 110 -19.98 -10.69 -4.00
CA LEU A 110 -19.39 -10.13 -2.81
C LEU A 110 -19.32 -11.19 -1.70
N ARG A 111 -18.16 -11.32 -1.08
CA ARG A 111 -18.01 -12.09 0.15
C ARG A 111 -18.92 -11.54 1.24
N VAL A 112 -19.15 -12.34 2.28
CA VAL A 112 -19.92 -11.91 3.46
C VAL A 112 -19.32 -10.60 4.03
N PRO A 113 -20.11 -9.50 4.07
CA PRO A 113 -19.67 -8.21 4.58
C PRO A 113 -19.29 -8.21 6.06
N MET A 114 -20.09 -8.87 6.89
CA MET A 114 -19.96 -8.84 8.35
C MET A 114 -20.37 -10.20 8.93
N ALA A 115 -19.53 -10.80 9.77
CA ALA A 115 -19.85 -12.01 10.50
C ALA A 115 -19.33 -11.97 11.94
N THR A 116 -20.17 -12.38 12.89
CA THR A 116 -19.78 -12.63 14.28
C THR A 116 -19.94 -14.11 14.62
N VAL A 117 -18.90 -14.74 15.16
CA VAL A 117 -18.86 -16.21 15.32
C VAL A 117 -19.02 -16.72 16.76
N GLN A 118 -19.01 -15.82 17.75
CA GLN A 118 -19.31 -16.16 19.14
C GLN A 118 -20.82 -16.28 19.34
N ALA A 119 -21.25 -17.30 20.10
CA ALA A 119 -22.65 -17.49 20.45
C ALA A 119 -23.24 -16.26 21.17
N GLY A 120 -24.39 -15.79 20.69
CA GLY A 120 -25.08 -14.62 21.22
C GLY A 120 -24.46 -13.26 20.85
N ALA A 121 -23.43 -13.22 19.99
CA ALA A 121 -22.92 -11.97 19.44
C ALA A 121 -23.89 -11.38 18.40
N TYR A 122 -23.94 -10.06 18.30
CA TYR A 122 -24.78 -9.36 17.33
C TYR A 122 -23.90 -8.53 16.38
N ALA A 123 -24.42 -8.25 15.19
CA ALA A 123 -23.80 -7.28 14.30
C ALA A 123 -23.84 -5.87 14.95
N PRO A 124 -22.74 -5.10 14.85
CA PRO A 124 -22.66 -3.78 15.45
C PRO A 124 -23.59 -2.76 14.76
N VAL A 125 -23.88 -1.66 15.45
CA VAL A 125 -24.47 -0.47 14.83
C VAL A 125 -23.47 0.09 13.81
N GLY A 126 -23.99 0.57 12.67
CA GLY A 126 -23.15 1.01 11.55
C GLY A 126 -22.71 -0.13 10.63
N THR A 127 -23.33 -1.30 10.72
CA THR A 127 -23.03 -2.39 9.79
C THR A 127 -23.41 -2.01 8.35
N VAL A 128 -22.45 -2.14 7.43
CA VAL A 128 -22.65 -1.90 5.99
C VAL A 128 -22.58 -3.22 5.23
N GLY A 129 -23.58 -3.45 4.37
CA GLY A 129 -23.83 -4.74 3.72
C GLY A 129 -24.70 -5.67 4.58
N THR A 130 -25.10 -6.80 4.00
CA THR A 130 -25.96 -7.77 4.69
C THR A 130 -25.10 -8.66 5.59
N PRO A 131 -25.33 -8.69 6.92
CA PRO A 131 -24.59 -9.57 7.82
C PRO A 131 -24.82 -11.05 7.48
N TYR A 132 -23.89 -11.90 7.88
CA TYR A 132 -24.04 -13.35 7.78
C TYR A 132 -25.25 -13.84 8.58
N VAL A 133 -26.08 -14.67 7.96
CA VAL A 133 -27.37 -15.10 8.49
C VAL A 133 -27.26 -15.85 9.83
N ASN A 134 -26.18 -16.61 10.03
CA ASN A 134 -25.95 -17.35 11.28
C ASN A 134 -24.98 -16.64 12.23
N SER A 135 -24.80 -15.32 12.07
CA SER A 135 -24.03 -14.51 13.04
C SER A 135 -24.61 -14.67 14.44
N GLY A 136 -23.77 -14.95 15.44
CA GLY A 136 -24.24 -15.11 16.81
C GLY A 136 -24.99 -16.40 17.13
N SER A 137 -25.03 -17.37 16.20
CA SER A 137 -25.72 -18.64 16.39
C SER A 137 -25.30 -19.37 17.67
N THR A 138 -26.25 -20.04 18.33
CA THR A 138 -25.96 -20.93 19.47
C THR A 138 -25.19 -22.18 19.06
N ASP A 139 -25.31 -22.60 17.81
CA ASP A 139 -24.38 -23.54 17.18
C ASP A 139 -23.22 -22.76 16.57
N THR A 140 -22.08 -22.80 17.27
CA THR A 140 -20.85 -22.05 16.96
C THR A 140 -20.06 -22.62 15.79
N THR A 141 -20.52 -23.73 15.19
CA THR A 141 -19.83 -24.41 14.09
C THR A 141 -20.45 -24.15 12.72
N LEU A 142 -21.65 -23.57 12.64
CA LEU A 142 -22.37 -23.36 11.37
C LEU A 142 -21.54 -22.58 10.34
N TRP A 143 -20.80 -21.57 10.79
CA TRP A 143 -19.99 -20.73 9.91
C TRP A 143 -18.84 -21.49 9.23
N TRP A 144 -18.40 -22.64 9.77
CA TRP A 144 -17.33 -23.45 9.17
C TRP A 144 -17.73 -24.04 7.81
N GLY A 145 -19.03 -24.28 7.58
CA GLY A 145 -19.53 -24.72 6.28
C GLY A 145 -19.60 -23.60 5.23
N ASP A 146 -19.45 -22.35 5.68
CA ASP A 146 -19.60 -21.14 4.88
C ASP A 146 -18.30 -20.36 4.72
N VAL A 147 -17.16 -20.88 5.17
CA VAL A 147 -15.84 -20.29 4.95
C VAL A 147 -15.17 -20.77 3.67
N THR A 148 -14.40 -19.88 3.05
CA THR A 148 -13.50 -20.17 1.93
C THR A 148 -12.16 -19.48 2.14
N THR A 149 -11.07 -20.11 1.71
CA THR A 149 -9.71 -19.54 1.76
C THR A 149 -9.42 -18.53 0.66
N VAL A 150 -10.33 -18.41 -0.30
CA VAL A 150 -10.33 -17.39 -1.36
C VAL A 150 -11.57 -16.52 -1.21
N SER A 151 -11.49 -15.26 -1.64
CA SER A 151 -12.63 -14.36 -1.59
C SER A 151 -13.70 -14.81 -2.59
N GLN A 152 -14.80 -15.37 -2.10
CA GLN A 152 -15.91 -15.88 -2.90
C GLN A 152 -17.23 -15.24 -2.48
N GLY A 153 -18.08 -14.98 -3.47
CA GLY A 153 -19.43 -14.45 -3.28
C GLY A 153 -20.29 -15.28 -2.32
N GLY A 154 -20.97 -14.61 -1.39
CA GLY A 154 -21.85 -15.22 -0.39
C GLY A 154 -21.14 -16.09 0.66
N LYS A 155 -19.80 -16.17 0.64
CA LYS A 155 -19.00 -16.95 1.59
C LYS A 155 -18.20 -16.05 2.51
N ILE A 156 -17.93 -16.56 3.71
CA ILE A 156 -17.05 -15.94 4.69
C ILE A 156 -15.62 -16.16 4.20
N PHE A 157 -14.84 -15.09 4.13
CA PHE A 157 -13.46 -15.18 3.71
C PHE A 157 -12.59 -15.48 4.94
N LEU A 158 -11.95 -16.65 4.97
CA LEU A 158 -10.99 -17.03 6.01
C LEU A 158 -9.65 -17.37 5.33
N PRO A 159 -8.84 -16.36 4.99
CA PRO A 159 -7.58 -16.55 4.29
C PRO A 159 -6.55 -17.28 5.17
N PRO A 160 -5.57 -17.97 4.54
CA PRO A 160 -4.38 -18.41 5.24
C PRO A 160 -3.47 -17.21 5.55
N LEU A 161 -2.57 -17.37 6.52
CA LEU A 161 -1.63 -16.33 6.91
C LEU A 161 -0.52 -16.17 5.85
N PRO A 162 -0.09 -14.93 5.54
CA PRO A 162 1.06 -14.68 4.70
C PRO A 162 2.37 -15.07 5.41
N SER A 163 3.44 -15.14 4.64
CA SER A 163 4.79 -15.16 5.19
C SER A 163 5.12 -13.82 5.86
N HIS A 164 5.95 -13.84 6.89
CA HIS A 164 6.42 -12.62 7.55
C HIS A 164 7.93 -12.65 7.78
N GLY A 165 8.53 -11.46 7.91
CA GLY A 165 9.93 -11.33 8.28
C GLY A 165 10.17 -11.78 9.73
N VAL A 166 11.12 -12.70 9.92
CA VAL A 166 11.56 -13.17 11.26
C VAL A 166 12.52 -12.20 11.95
N ASN A 167 12.93 -11.13 11.27
CA ASN A 167 13.69 -10.05 11.85
C ASN A 167 12.83 -9.27 12.86
N HIS A 168 13.39 -9.06 14.06
CA HIS A 168 12.79 -8.22 15.08
C HIS A 168 13.15 -6.76 14.80
N ALA A 169 12.19 -6.02 14.24
CA ALA A 169 12.39 -4.62 13.87
C ALA A 169 12.37 -3.71 15.11
N ALA A 170 13.00 -2.52 15.01
CA ALA A 170 13.06 -1.58 16.11
C ALA A 170 11.66 -1.07 16.52
N THR A 171 11.31 -1.19 17.80
CA THR A 171 10.02 -0.74 18.35
C THR A 171 9.86 0.77 18.42
N ALA A 172 10.96 1.52 18.38
CA ALA A 172 10.94 2.98 18.27
C ALA A 172 10.77 3.48 16.82
N GLY A 173 10.81 2.58 15.84
CA GLY A 173 10.91 2.93 14.43
C GLY A 173 12.27 3.54 14.06
N TYR A 174 12.39 3.94 12.80
CA TYR A 174 13.57 4.56 12.22
C TYR A 174 13.23 5.98 11.77
N MET A 175 14.08 6.95 12.09
CA MET A 175 13.83 8.34 11.70
C MET A 175 14.33 8.59 10.28
N MET A 176 13.53 9.32 9.49
CA MET A 176 13.97 9.89 8.22
C MET A 176 14.75 11.19 8.48
N PRO A 177 15.77 11.50 7.65
CA PRO A 177 16.43 12.79 7.71
C PRO A 177 15.47 13.92 7.30
N GLU A 178 15.73 15.14 7.75
CA GLU A 178 14.81 16.28 7.55
C GLU A 178 14.48 16.55 6.08
N TRP A 179 15.46 16.39 5.19
CA TRP A 179 15.30 16.60 3.76
C TRP A 179 14.46 15.52 3.05
N ALA A 180 14.16 14.41 3.73
CA ALA A 180 13.38 13.27 3.22
C ALA A 180 12.07 13.05 3.99
N GLY A 181 11.51 14.11 4.57
CA GLY A 181 10.16 14.10 5.18
C GLY A 181 10.12 14.18 6.71
N ALA A 182 11.27 14.10 7.41
CA ALA A 182 11.37 14.26 8.87
C ALA A 182 10.37 13.42 9.67
N CYS A 183 10.20 12.14 9.31
CA CYS A 183 9.15 11.29 9.87
C CYS A 183 9.66 9.94 10.39
N ARG A 184 8.83 9.26 11.19
CA ARG A 184 9.15 7.96 11.80
C ARG A 184 8.66 6.84 10.90
N VAL A 185 9.52 5.88 10.60
CA VAL A 185 9.22 4.77 9.69
C VAL A 185 9.33 3.43 10.40
N TYR A 186 8.39 2.53 10.14
CA TYR A 186 8.43 1.14 10.57
C TYR A 186 8.54 0.21 9.37
N PHE A 187 9.36 -0.83 9.45
CA PHE A 187 9.57 -1.81 8.38
C PHE A 187 8.90 -3.15 8.70
N PRO A 188 8.36 -3.87 7.70
CA PRO A 188 7.73 -5.17 7.88
C PRO A 188 8.65 -6.18 8.57
N GLY A 189 8.08 -6.96 9.49
CA GLY A 189 8.81 -7.90 10.32
C GLY A 189 8.01 -8.31 11.56
N THR A 190 8.72 -8.88 12.53
CA THR A 190 8.15 -9.37 13.78
C THR A 190 8.39 -8.38 14.92
N TYR A 191 7.35 -8.10 15.70
CA TYR A 191 7.35 -7.18 16.83
C TYR A 191 6.90 -7.92 18.08
N THR A 192 7.88 -8.35 18.88
CA THR A 192 7.66 -9.05 20.17
C THR A 192 7.48 -8.09 21.35
N ASP A 193 8.05 -6.90 21.24
CA ASP A 193 7.91 -5.83 22.22
C ASP A 193 6.76 -4.90 21.85
N ALA A 194 6.17 -4.25 22.85
CA ALA A 194 5.10 -3.29 22.62
C ALA A 194 5.59 -2.09 21.81
N VAL A 195 4.78 -1.63 20.87
CA VAL A 195 5.03 -0.43 20.06
C VAL A 195 4.03 0.64 20.48
N THR A 196 4.50 1.83 20.81
CA THR A 196 3.63 2.95 21.21
C THR A 196 3.98 4.20 20.40
N ILE A 197 2.98 4.76 19.74
CA ILE A 197 3.07 6.00 18.98
C ILE A 197 2.03 6.95 19.57
N SER A 198 2.48 7.92 20.36
CA SER A 198 1.62 8.86 21.09
C SER A 198 2.19 10.28 21.04
N ASP A 199 2.81 10.62 19.92
CA ASP A 199 3.41 11.90 19.64
C ASP A 199 2.96 12.40 18.26
N THR A 200 3.27 13.66 17.95
CA THR A 200 2.83 14.31 16.70
C THR A 200 3.76 14.08 15.52
N THR A 201 4.79 13.24 15.66
CA THR A 201 5.69 12.90 14.56
C THR A 201 4.90 12.10 13.54
N PRO A 202 4.81 12.56 12.27
CA PRO A 202 4.20 11.76 11.23
C PRO A 202 4.86 10.38 11.19
N THR A 203 4.06 9.33 11.13
CA THR A 203 4.54 7.95 11.16
C THR A 203 4.07 7.20 9.93
N PHE A 204 4.98 6.48 9.29
CA PHE A 204 4.71 5.67 8.12
C PHE A 204 5.12 4.22 8.37
N PHE A 205 4.18 3.29 8.24
CA PHE A 205 4.50 1.88 8.10
C PHE A 205 4.67 1.62 6.62
N THR A 206 5.87 1.22 6.19
CA THR A 206 6.12 0.83 4.80
C THR A 206 5.25 -0.36 4.37
N SER A 207 5.12 -0.60 3.06
CA SER A 207 4.24 -1.65 2.56
C SER A 207 4.76 -3.05 2.89
N GLY A 208 3.88 -3.95 3.33
CA GLY A 208 4.27 -5.32 3.69
C GLY A 208 3.47 -5.93 4.84
N VAL A 209 3.98 -7.04 5.39
CA VAL A 209 3.36 -7.82 6.46
C VAL A 209 4.04 -7.53 7.80
N TYR A 210 3.27 -7.10 8.79
CA TYR A 210 3.72 -6.85 10.15
C TYR A 210 3.11 -7.88 11.09
N TYR A 211 3.95 -8.59 11.83
CA TYR A 211 3.49 -9.53 12.84
C TYR A 211 3.75 -8.98 14.24
N PHE A 212 2.69 -8.82 15.04
CA PHE A 212 2.76 -8.31 16.41
C PHE A 212 2.38 -9.40 17.41
N GLU A 213 3.26 -9.67 18.37
CA GLU A 213 2.99 -10.56 19.51
C GLU A 213 2.58 -9.79 20.77
N ASN A 214 2.70 -8.47 20.73
CA ASN A 214 2.45 -7.56 21.83
C ASN A 214 1.66 -6.34 21.35
N THR A 215 1.28 -5.47 22.30
CA THR A 215 0.36 -4.36 22.03
C THR A 215 1.01 -3.29 21.14
N LEU A 216 0.33 -2.95 20.05
CA LEU A 216 0.55 -1.76 19.23
C LEU A 216 -0.44 -0.67 19.65
N THR A 217 0.06 0.43 20.20
CA THR A 217 -0.76 1.54 20.70
C THR A 217 -0.59 2.79 19.84
N PHE A 218 -1.70 3.31 19.32
CA PHE A 218 -1.82 4.62 18.71
C PHE A 218 -2.53 5.56 19.69
N GLY A 219 -1.74 6.42 20.33
CA GLY A 219 -2.19 7.37 21.35
C GLY A 219 -2.55 8.74 20.79
N ALA A 220 -2.82 9.67 21.70
CA ALA A 220 -3.10 11.07 21.38
C ALA A 220 -2.06 11.69 20.44
N GLY A 221 -2.52 12.43 19.43
CA GLY A 221 -1.68 13.13 18.46
C GLY A 221 -1.00 12.26 17.40
N ALA A 222 -1.13 10.93 17.47
CA ALA A 222 -0.55 10.02 16.47
C ALA A 222 -1.12 10.32 15.08
N ASN A 223 -0.25 10.46 14.08
CA ASN A 223 -0.63 10.56 12.67
C ASN A 223 0.08 9.46 11.88
N VAL A 224 -0.67 8.43 11.52
CA VAL A 224 -0.14 7.16 11.01
C VAL A 224 -0.77 6.81 9.67
N VAL A 225 0.07 6.56 8.69
CA VAL A 225 -0.31 5.95 7.40
C VAL A 225 0.36 4.59 7.29
N VAL A 226 -0.43 3.56 6.95
CA VAL A 226 0.02 2.17 6.84
C VAL A 226 0.01 1.72 5.39
N GLY A 227 1.20 1.46 4.87
CA GLY A 227 1.48 1.12 3.49
C GLY A 227 1.41 2.33 2.56
N GLU A 228 2.08 2.22 1.41
CA GLU A 228 1.94 3.16 0.30
C GLU A 228 0.60 2.95 -0.40
N GLY A 229 0.02 3.97 -1.03
CA GLY A 229 -1.26 3.87 -1.73
C GLY A 229 -1.93 5.23 -1.93
N ALA A 230 -3.27 5.23 -2.00
CA ALA A 230 -4.08 6.43 -2.23
C ALA A 230 -3.88 7.51 -1.17
N ILE A 231 -3.69 7.10 0.09
CA ILE A 231 -3.40 7.99 1.20
C ILE A 231 -1.89 8.18 1.25
N GLU A 232 -1.44 9.39 0.93
CA GLU A 232 -0.03 9.72 0.97
C GLU A 232 0.52 9.66 2.41
N GLY A 233 1.63 8.93 2.58
CA GLY A 233 2.39 8.90 3.82
C GLY A 233 3.29 10.12 3.98
N CYS A 234 4.05 10.18 5.08
CA CYS A 234 5.10 11.19 5.24
C CYS A 234 6.35 10.94 4.38
N THR A 235 6.43 9.76 3.75
CA THR A 235 7.48 9.31 2.84
C THR A 235 6.93 8.15 1.99
N THR A 236 7.72 7.65 1.06
CA THR A 236 7.41 6.49 0.20
C THR A 236 8.18 5.24 0.63
N ASN A 237 7.78 4.06 0.15
CA ASN A 237 8.53 2.82 0.37
C ASN A 237 9.99 2.93 -0.06
N SER A 238 10.23 3.52 -1.24
CA SER A 238 11.57 3.68 -1.79
C SER A 238 12.44 4.62 -0.96
N GLU A 239 11.91 5.78 -0.58
CA GLU A 239 12.68 6.74 0.22
C GLU A 239 12.98 6.20 1.61
N ALA A 240 12.00 5.58 2.25
CA ALA A 240 12.18 4.88 3.51
C ALA A 240 13.31 3.85 3.41
N ALA A 241 13.29 3.00 2.37
CA ALA A 241 14.30 1.97 2.13
C ALA A 241 15.72 2.53 2.01
N PHE A 242 15.89 3.67 1.34
CA PHE A 242 17.22 4.24 1.05
C PHE A 242 17.73 5.21 2.12
N TYR A 243 16.84 5.96 2.77
CA TYR A 243 17.21 7.14 3.55
C TYR A 243 16.91 7.03 5.03
N ALA A 244 16.12 6.05 5.48
CA ALA A 244 15.86 5.87 6.90
C ALA A 244 17.18 5.65 7.67
N ILE A 245 17.38 6.45 8.72
CA ILE A 245 18.61 6.46 9.49
C ILE A 245 18.71 5.14 10.27
N ASN A 246 19.81 4.42 10.06
CA ASN A 246 20.07 3.10 10.64
C ASN A 246 19.01 2.04 10.28
N ALA A 247 18.41 2.12 9.09
CA ALA A 247 17.49 1.10 8.58
C ALA A 247 18.09 -0.33 8.69
N PRO A 248 17.26 -1.36 8.89
CA PRO A 248 17.75 -2.73 8.99
C PRO A 248 18.31 -3.20 7.63
N ASN A 249 19.28 -4.11 7.67
CA ASN A 249 19.90 -4.66 6.45
C ASN A 249 18.91 -5.45 5.57
N SER A 250 17.85 -6.00 6.16
CA SER A 250 16.75 -6.65 5.45
C SER A 250 15.48 -5.85 5.70
N ILE A 251 15.00 -5.17 4.66
CA ILE A 251 13.74 -4.46 4.64
C ILE A 251 12.75 -5.31 3.84
N ASN A 252 11.82 -5.99 4.51
CA ASN A 252 10.89 -6.93 3.86
C ASN A 252 9.68 -6.19 3.25
N ILE A 253 9.94 -5.10 2.54
CA ILE A 253 8.89 -4.34 1.86
C ILE A 253 8.34 -5.21 0.73
N SER A 254 7.02 -5.42 0.71
CA SER A 254 6.36 -6.26 -0.28
C SER A 254 4.96 -5.76 -0.64
N GLY A 255 4.65 -5.82 -1.94
CA GLY A 255 3.43 -5.22 -2.49
C GLY A 255 3.27 -3.72 -2.18
N ILE A 256 2.03 -3.26 -2.25
CA ILE A 256 1.58 -1.91 -1.89
C ILE A 256 0.52 -2.07 -0.77
N GLY A 257 0.46 -1.14 0.17
CA GLY A 257 -0.39 -1.27 1.36
C GLY A 257 0.23 -2.14 2.46
N GLY A 258 -0.43 -2.22 3.62
CA GLY A 258 0.08 -2.98 4.77
C GLY A 258 -0.94 -3.96 5.35
N THR A 259 -0.44 -5.08 5.87
CA THR A 259 -1.23 -6.08 6.58
C THR A 259 -0.66 -6.28 7.98
N PHE A 260 -1.48 -6.12 9.00
CA PHE A 260 -1.12 -6.37 10.39
C PHE A 260 -1.68 -7.71 10.83
N VAL A 261 -0.80 -8.59 11.31
CA VAL A 261 -1.14 -9.90 11.87
C VAL A 261 -0.88 -9.88 13.37
N PHE A 262 -1.88 -10.26 14.16
CA PHE A 262 -1.82 -10.28 15.63
C PHE A 262 -1.84 -11.72 16.16
N GLY A 263 -0.77 -12.11 16.85
CA GLY A 263 -0.65 -13.40 17.55
C GLY A 263 -0.28 -13.21 19.02
N GLY A 264 -0.23 -14.29 19.80
CA GLY A 264 0.14 -14.20 21.22
C GLY A 264 -0.74 -13.20 22.01
N ALA A 265 -0.13 -12.18 22.63
CA ALA A 265 -0.85 -11.09 23.31
C ALA A 265 -1.00 -9.83 22.42
N GLY A 266 -0.73 -9.98 21.13
CA GLY A 266 -0.77 -8.93 20.12
C GLY A 266 -2.17 -8.35 19.96
N ARG A 267 -2.24 -7.02 19.95
CA ARG A 267 -3.47 -6.26 19.72
C ARG A 267 -3.14 -4.85 19.27
N MET A 268 -4.11 -4.20 18.63
CA MET A 268 -4.10 -2.80 18.26
C MET A 268 -4.99 -2.01 19.22
N VAL A 269 -4.42 -1.00 19.86
CA VAL A 269 -5.13 -0.06 20.74
C VAL A 269 -5.09 1.33 20.11
N ILE A 270 -6.25 1.95 19.94
CA ILE A 270 -6.38 3.32 19.41
C ILE A 270 -7.07 4.14 20.46
N THR A 271 -6.38 5.14 21.02
CA THR A 271 -6.92 5.95 22.09
C THR A 271 -6.50 7.40 22.01
N ASP A 272 -7.42 8.30 22.33
CA ASP A 272 -7.12 9.73 22.48
C ASP A 272 -6.69 10.08 23.91
N GLY A 273 -6.71 9.12 24.85
CA GLY A 273 -6.34 9.32 26.25
C GLY A 273 -7.15 10.41 26.96
N GLY A 274 -8.34 10.77 26.46
CA GLY A 274 -9.13 11.90 26.97
C GLY A 274 -8.66 13.28 26.51
N THR A 275 -7.74 13.36 25.54
CA THR A 275 -7.14 14.62 25.09
C THR A 275 -7.91 15.30 23.95
N ALA A 276 -7.59 16.57 23.67
CA ALA A 276 -8.15 17.33 22.55
C ALA A 276 -7.50 16.99 21.18
N THR A 277 -6.45 16.17 21.17
CA THR A 277 -5.71 15.77 19.97
C THR A 277 -5.89 14.27 19.77
N GLY A 278 -6.90 13.87 19.01
CA GLY A 278 -7.14 12.45 18.75
C GLY A 278 -6.18 11.87 17.70
N PRO A 279 -6.03 10.53 17.68
CA PRO A 279 -5.20 9.84 16.70
C PRO A 279 -5.84 9.85 15.30
N SER A 280 -5.00 9.82 14.27
CA SER A 280 -5.37 9.52 12.88
C SER A 280 -4.57 8.31 12.43
N VAL A 281 -5.24 7.19 12.21
CA VAL A 281 -4.65 5.93 11.72
C VAL A 281 -5.36 5.52 10.45
N ARG A 282 -4.63 5.47 9.34
CA ARG A 282 -5.20 5.21 8.02
C ARG A 282 -4.39 4.14 7.30
N PHE A 283 -5.07 3.10 6.85
CA PHE A 283 -4.47 2.04 6.06
C PHE A 283 -4.72 2.31 4.59
N ASN A 284 -3.73 1.99 3.76
CA ASN A 284 -3.93 1.79 2.33
C ASN A 284 -4.32 0.34 2.07
N ALA A 285 -5.13 0.10 1.03
CA ALA A 285 -5.52 -1.25 0.64
C ALA A 285 -4.29 -2.08 0.23
N ARG A 286 -4.25 -3.34 0.68
CA ARG A 286 -3.15 -4.24 0.37
C ARG A 286 -3.29 -4.78 -1.05
N LEU A 287 -2.33 -4.49 -1.91
CA LEU A 287 -2.21 -5.02 -3.27
C LEU A 287 -0.90 -5.79 -3.37
N VAL A 288 -0.98 -7.03 -3.82
CA VAL A 288 0.18 -7.92 -3.93
C VAL A 288 0.22 -8.49 -5.33
N ASP A 289 1.41 -8.50 -5.94
CA ASP A 289 1.59 -9.11 -7.24
C ASP A 289 1.39 -10.64 -7.14
N PRO A 290 0.69 -11.28 -8.07
CA PRO A 290 0.50 -12.74 -8.06
C PRO A 290 1.82 -13.55 -8.05
N THR A 291 2.94 -12.94 -8.42
CA THR A 291 4.28 -13.53 -8.38
C THR A 291 5.03 -13.31 -7.06
N ASP A 292 4.50 -12.53 -6.12
CA ASP A 292 5.05 -12.31 -4.78
C ASP A 292 4.64 -13.45 -3.84
N VAL A 293 5.31 -14.56 -4.10
CA VAL A 293 5.12 -15.85 -3.48
C VAL A 293 5.22 -15.77 -1.95
N GLY A 294 4.16 -16.22 -1.26
CA GLY A 294 4.04 -16.21 0.20
C GLY A 294 3.39 -14.95 0.77
N ASN A 295 3.27 -13.87 -0.01
CA ASN A 295 2.54 -12.67 0.39
C ASN A 295 1.20 -12.52 -0.32
N THR A 296 0.96 -13.30 -1.38
CA THR A 296 -0.25 -13.26 -2.21
C THR A 296 -1.54 -13.34 -1.42
N VAL A 297 -1.60 -14.19 -0.39
CA VAL A 297 -2.80 -14.31 0.47
C VAL A 297 -3.09 -13.10 1.33
N SER A 298 -2.14 -12.18 1.51
CA SER A 298 -2.40 -10.90 2.19
C SER A 298 -3.13 -9.87 1.32
N ALA A 299 -3.32 -10.14 0.02
CA ALA A 299 -4.01 -9.23 -0.89
C ALA A 299 -5.44 -8.91 -0.40
N GLY A 300 -5.75 -7.62 -0.30
CA GLY A 300 -7.03 -7.13 0.20
C GLY A 300 -7.27 -7.28 1.70
N ILE A 301 -6.28 -7.73 2.48
CA ILE A 301 -6.36 -7.89 3.94
C ILE A 301 -5.56 -6.79 4.63
N SER A 302 -6.19 -6.07 5.55
CA SER A 302 -5.50 -5.05 6.36
C SER A 302 -5.15 -5.56 7.75
N ILE A 303 -6.03 -6.35 8.37
CA ILE A 303 -5.84 -6.85 9.74
C ILE A 303 -6.26 -8.31 9.82
N GLU A 304 -5.45 -9.12 10.49
CA GLU A 304 -5.71 -10.53 10.72
C GLU A 304 -5.22 -10.99 12.10
N SER A 305 -5.85 -12.01 12.68
CA SER A 305 -5.35 -12.70 13.88
C SER A 305 -4.88 -14.11 13.60
N VAL A 306 -3.88 -14.58 14.34
CA VAL A 306 -3.49 -15.98 14.37
C VAL A 306 -4.50 -16.75 15.23
N ASN A 307 -5.16 -17.72 14.63
CA ASN A 307 -6.25 -18.49 15.24
C ASN A 307 -5.77 -19.88 15.71
N GLY A 308 -6.53 -20.47 16.64
CA GLY A 308 -6.29 -21.78 17.24
C GLY A 308 -5.74 -21.69 18.66
N VAL A 309 -5.32 -22.84 19.18
CA VAL A 309 -4.70 -23.02 20.49
C VAL A 309 -3.37 -23.73 20.31
N GLN A 310 -2.32 -23.21 20.94
CA GLN A 310 -1.00 -23.83 20.91
C GLN A 310 -1.07 -25.25 21.52
N ALA A 311 -0.68 -26.26 20.75
CA ALA A 311 -0.70 -27.67 21.14
C ALA A 311 0.71 -28.27 21.34
N GLY A 312 1.75 -27.58 20.86
CA GLY A 312 3.16 -27.97 20.96
C GLY A 312 4.06 -26.78 20.67
N ALA A 313 5.36 -26.98 20.41
CA ALA A 313 6.25 -25.86 20.04
C ALA A 313 5.97 -25.36 18.60
N THR A 314 5.54 -26.25 17.71
CA THR A 314 5.39 -25.99 16.27
C THR A 314 4.03 -26.45 15.73
N SER A 315 3.03 -26.57 16.59
CA SER A 315 1.71 -27.11 16.23
C SER A 315 0.59 -26.44 17.02
N SER A 316 -0.53 -26.24 16.35
CA SER A 316 -1.77 -25.73 16.92
C SER A 316 -2.96 -26.66 16.64
N SER A 317 -4.01 -26.45 17.41
CA SER A 317 -5.31 -27.12 17.28
C SER A 317 -6.42 -26.08 17.15
N ASP A 318 -7.57 -26.47 16.62
CA ASP A 318 -8.73 -25.58 16.55
C ASP A 318 -9.13 -25.13 17.96
N LEU A 319 -9.56 -23.87 18.09
CA LEU A 319 -10.14 -23.38 19.33
C LEU A 319 -11.59 -23.87 19.42
N ASN A 320 -11.92 -24.59 20.48
CA ASN A 320 -13.29 -25.01 20.77
C ASN A 320 -13.64 -24.71 22.23
N LEU A 321 -14.41 -23.65 22.43
CA LEU A 321 -15.07 -23.31 23.68
C LEU A 321 -16.54 -23.72 23.57
N THR A 322 -16.88 -24.83 24.21
CA THR A 322 -18.21 -25.45 24.09
C THR A 322 -19.34 -24.47 24.36
N GLY A 323 -20.25 -24.33 23.40
CA GLY A 323 -21.41 -23.44 23.49
C GLY A 323 -21.08 -21.95 23.44
N GLN A 324 -19.81 -21.58 23.18
CA GLN A 324 -19.37 -20.20 23.20
C GLN A 324 -18.70 -19.78 21.89
N LEU A 325 -17.66 -20.49 21.44
CA LEU A 325 -16.85 -20.08 20.30
C LEU A 325 -16.15 -21.30 19.69
N SER A 326 -16.16 -21.42 18.36
CA SER A 326 -15.39 -22.44 17.65
C SER A 326 -14.69 -21.83 16.45
N VAL A 327 -13.36 -21.90 16.43
CA VAL A 327 -12.51 -21.27 15.42
C VAL A 327 -11.47 -22.25 14.92
N GLN A 328 -11.37 -22.37 13.59
CA GLN A 328 -10.36 -23.18 12.94
C GLN A 328 -8.97 -22.60 13.18
N LYS A 329 -7.97 -23.45 13.35
CA LYS A 329 -6.59 -23.01 13.46
C LYS A 329 -6.12 -22.32 12.18
N SER A 330 -5.21 -21.36 12.33
CA SER A 330 -4.60 -20.71 11.17
C SER A 330 -3.62 -21.66 10.47
N LEU A 331 -3.66 -21.62 9.14
CA LEU A 331 -2.68 -22.26 8.27
C LEU A 331 -1.92 -21.16 7.53
N THR A 332 -0.66 -21.38 7.17
CA THR A 332 0.03 -20.50 6.23
C THR A 332 -0.19 -20.97 4.80
N GLU A 333 -0.14 -20.03 3.86
CA GLU A 333 -0.13 -20.38 2.45
C GLU A 333 1.10 -21.24 2.11
N THR A 334 0.90 -22.23 1.25
CA THR A 334 1.93 -22.74 0.36
C THR A 334 1.72 -22.10 -1.00
N ASN A 335 2.80 -21.59 -1.58
CA ASN A 335 2.84 -20.79 -2.80
C ASN A 335 1.81 -21.23 -3.86
N PRO A 336 1.11 -20.31 -4.56
CA PRO A 336 0.24 -20.66 -5.68
C PRO A 336 1.06 -21.36 -6.79
N GLY A 337 1.06 -22.71 -6.78
CA GLY A 337 1.86 -23.54 -7.69
C GLY A 337 2.77 -24.57 -7.01
N ASP A 338 2.88 -24.55 -5.69
CA ASP A 338 3.55 -25.59 -4.91
C ASP A 338 2.57 -26.74 -4.62
N GLU A 339 2.99 -28.00 -4.84
CA GLU A 339 2.19 -29.19 -4.53
C GLU A 339 2.07 -29.44 -3.01
N THR A 340 2.84 -28.71 -2.20
CA THR A 340 2.78 -28.82 -0.75
C THR A 340 1.49 -28.23 -0.19
N ALA A 341 0.84 -28.96 0.73
CA ALA A 341 -0.36 -28.48 1.39
C ALA A 341 -0.03 -27.35 2.40
N PRO A 342 -0.97 -26.42 2.65
CA PRO A 342 -0.85 -25.43 3.72
C PRO A 342 -0.42 -26.08 5.03
N VAL A 343 0.57 -25.48 5.69
CA VAL A 343 1.09 -25.97 6.96
C VAL A 343 0.49 -25.21 8.13
N ASP A 344 0.60 -25.79 9.32
CA ASP A 344 0.17 -25.14 10.56
C ASP A 344 0.94 -23.83 10.78
N ALA A 345 0.23 -22.73 11.04
CA ALA A 345 0.86 -21.43 11.30
C ALA A 345 1.85 -21.48 12.47
N ALA A 346 1.60 -22.32 13.48
CA ALA A 346 2.52 -22.50 14.60
C ALA A 346 3.88 -23.08 14.17
N SER A 347 3.96 -23.76 13.03
CA SER A 347 5.21 -24.29 12.49
C SER A 347 6.08 -23.25 11.79
N THR A 348 5.52 -22.07 11.48
CA THR A 348 6.20 -20.98 10.78
C THR A 348 6.44 -19.75 11.67
N ASN A 349 6.53 -19.96 12.99
CA ASN A 349 6.74 -18.93 14.01
C ASN A 349 5.56 -17.97 14.26
N TYR A 350 4.36 -18.31 13.81
CA TYR A 350 3.16 -17.64 14.34
C TYR A 350 2.77 -18.24 15.70
N HIS A 351 2.23 -17.41 16.58
CA HIS A 351 1.68 -17.85 17.85
C HIS A 351 0.18 -17.53 17.90
N PRO A 352 -0.70 -18.53 18.11
CA PRO A 352 -2.13 -18.29 18.21
C PRO A 352 -2.46 -17.24 19.27
N SER A 353 -3.46 -16.40 18.98
CA SER A 353 -3.87 -15.33 19.88
C SER A 353 -4.35 -15.90 21.21
N THR A 354 -3.91 -15.28 22.30
CA THR A 354 -4.38 -15.56 23.66
C THR A 354 -5.59 -14.70 24.04
N LEU A 355 -5.96 -13.74 23.19
CA LEU A 355 -7.02 -12.76 23.42
C LEU A 355 -8.37 -13.31 22.97
N VAL A 356 -8.85 -14.32 23.68
CA VAL A 356 -10.12 -15.00 23.40
C VAL A 356 -11.23 -14.36 24.25
N PRO A 357 -12.30 -13.82 23.66
CA PRO A 357 -13.42 -13.31 24.45
C PRO A 357 -14.03 -14.45 25.24
N THR A 358 -14.24 -14.23 26.52
CA THR A 358 -14.82 -15.21 27.46
C THR A 358 -16.15 -14.70 27.96
N VAL A 359 -17.10 -15.63 28.17
CA VAL A 359 -18.33 -15.32 28.90
C VAL A 359 -18.08 -15.43 30.40
N SER A 360 -18.77 -14.59 31.17
CA SER A 360 -18.76 -14.61 32.64
C SER A 360 -18.91 -16.05 33.17
N PRO A 361 -18.15 -16.45 34.20
CA PRO A 361 -17.44 -15.61 35.18
C PRO A 361 -15.97 -15.33 34.88
N ALA A 362 -15.42 -15.80 33.75
CA ALA A 362 -14.03 -15.50 33.40
C ALA A 362 -13.87 -13.98 33.11
N PRO A 363 -12.75 -13.35 33.52
CA PRO A 363 -12.48 -11.97 33.16
C PRO A 363 -12.46 -11.85 31.63
N PRO A 364 -13.19 -10.88 31.04
CA PRO A 364 -13.19 -10.70 29.60
C PRO A 364 -11.75 -10.39 29.15
N ALA A 365 -11.24 -11.17 28.21
CA ALA A 365 -9.96 -10.87 27.59
C ALA A 365 -10.07 -9.52 26.85
N PRO A 366 -8.97 -8.74 26.77
CA PRO A 366 -8.95 -7.54 25.97
C PRO A 366 -9.26 -7.81 24.50
N ALA A 367 -9.86 -6.84 23.81
CA ALA A 367 -10.09 -6.90 22.38
C ALA A 367 -8.77 -6.87 21.59
N ILE A 368 -8.74 -7.56 20.43
CA ILE A 368 -7.61 -7.51 19.49
C ILE A 368 -7.57 -6.14 18.82
N ILE A 369 -8.73 -5.56 18.52
CA ILE A 369 -8.85 -4.18 18.06
C ILE A 369 -9.64 -3.42 19.12
N ASP A 370 -8.99 -2.51 19.82
CA ASP A 370 -9.57 -1.76 20.93
C ASP A 370 -9.50 -0.26 20.63
N VAL A 371 -10.65 0.36 20.37
CA VAL A 371 -10.79 1.78 20.06
C VAL A 371 -11.46 2.47 21.25
N VAL A 372 -10.74 3.35 21.94
CA VAL A 372 -11.22 4.02 23.16
C VAL A 372 -11.06 5.53 23.04
N LEU A 373 -12.16 6.21 22.73
CA LEU A 373 -12.24 7.63 22.40
C LEU A 373 -13.01 8.40 23.48
N THR A 374 -12.29 9.02 24.40
CA THR A 374 -12.88 9.71 25.56
C THR A 374 -12.59 11.21 25.58
N GLY A 375 -11.86 11.72 24.59
CA GLY A 375 -11.55 13.13 24.42
C GLY A 375 -12.39 13.80 23.33
N PRO A 376 -12.43 15.14 23.30
CA PRO A 376 -13.19 15.90 22.30
C PRO A 376 -12.48 16.04 20.93
N GLY A 377 -11.22 15.61 20.82
CA GLY A 377 -10.42 15.76 19.61
C GLY A 377 -10.95 14.97 18.41
N ALA A 378 -10.66 15.42 17.20
CA ALA A 378 -10.96 14.63 16.01
C ALA A 378 -10.17 13.31 16.02
N THR A 379 -10.81 12.20 15.63
CA THR A 379 -10.16 10.89 15.55
C THR A 379 -10.58 10.18 14.28
N THR A 380 -9.63 9.55 13.60
CA THR A 380 -9.89 8.77 12.39
C THR A 380 -9.23 7.41 12.51
N LEU A 381 -10.01 6.35 12.37
CA LEU A 381 -9.55 5.02 12.02
C LEU A 381 -10.15 4.66 10.67
N TYR A 382 -9.31 4.50 9.65
CA TYR A 382 -9.71 4.12 8.31
C TYR A 382 -9.01 2.82 7.89
N VAL A 383 -9.78 1.75 7.71
CA VAL A 383 -9.30 0.43 7.29
C VAL A 383 -10.07 -0.02 6.04
N PRO A 384 -9.48 0.13 4.85
CA PRO A 384 -10.14 -0.22 3.59
C PRO A 384 -10.15 -1.73 3.33
N GLY A 385 -9.16 -2.48 3.82
CA GLY A 385 -9.05 -3.93 3.62
C GLY A 385 -9.88 -4.76 4.60
N TYR A 386 -9.86 -6.07 4.39
CA TYR A 386 -10.54 -7.05 5.23
C TYR A 386 -9.96 -7.09 6.64
N VAL A 387 -10.83 -7.29 7.64
CA VAL A 387 -10.48 -7.50 9.04
C VAL A 387 -10.89 -8.91 9.44
N ASN A 388 -9.92 -9.78 9.66
CA ASN A 388 -10.09 -11.20 10.00
C ASN A 388 -9.64 -11.51 11.43
N VAL A 389 -10.53 -11.36 12.42
CA VAL A 389 -10.24 -11.61 13.84
C VAL A 389 -11.22 -12.61 14.51
N PRO A 390 -11.48 -13.80 13.94
CA PRO A 390 -12.55 -14.71 14.37
C PRO A 390 -12.36 -15.28 15.77
N GLN A 391 -11.13 -15.28 16.30
CA GLN A 391 -10.83 -15.68 17.67
C GLN A 391 -10.90 -14.52 18.68
N GLY A 392 -10.87 -13.27 18.22
CA GLY A 392 -10.79 -12.08 19.06
C GLY A 392 -12.03 -11.20 19.01
N ALA A 393 -12.08 -10.24 19.93
CA ALA A 393 -13.10 -9.20 19.93
C ALA A 393 -12.61 -7.91 19.26
N ILE A 394 -13.57 -7.14 18.74
CA ILE A 394 -13.39 -5.73 18.35
C ILE A 394 -14.20 -4.88 19.33
N ASN A 395 -13.56 -3.90 19.97
CA ASN A 395 -14.23 -2.97 20.87
C ASN A 395 -14.15 -1.55 20.32
N VAL A 396 -15.28 -0.85 20.29
CA VAL A 396 -15.35 0.58 19.97
C VAL A 396 -16.11 1.31 21.06
N PHE A 397 -15.35 2.01 21.90
CA PHE A 397 -15.85 2.81 23.00
C PHE A 397 -15.68 4.30 22.70
N VAL A 398 -16.79 5.04 22.78
CA VAL A 398 -16.86 6.49 22.71
C VAL A 398 -17.48 7.00 24.00
N GLY A 399 -16.82 7.98 24.62
CA GLY A 399 -17.32 8.60 25.85
C GLY A 399 -18.66 9.32 25.64
N PRO A 400 -19.49 9.46 26.69
CA PRO A 400 -20.83 10.03 26.55
C PRO A 400 -20.84 11.41 25.90
N GLY A 401 -21.62 11.57 24.82
CA GLY A 401 -21.75 12.84 24.08
C GLY A 401 -20.51 13.24 23.25
N LEU A 402 -19.53 12.34 23.05
CA LEU A 402 -18.29 12.62 22.32
C LEU A 402 -18.25 12.01 20.91
N ALA A 403 -19.42 11.67 20.35
CA ALA A 403 -19.56 11.11 19.01
C ALA A 403 -19.00 12.04 17.90
N ALA A 404 -19.15 13.36 18.09
CA ALA A 404 -18.76 14.34 17.09
C ALA A 404 -17.25 14.27 16.77
N ASN A 405 -16.91 14.43 15.48
CA ASN A 405 -15.53 14.40 14.96
C ASN A 405 -14.80 13.06 15.11
N LYS A 406 -15.52 11.97 15.44
CA LYS A 406 -14.97 10.62 15.47
C LYS A 406 -15.40 9.85 14.24
N SER A 407 -14.44 9.25 13.55
CA SER A 407 -14.65 8.37 12.40
C SER A 407 -13.96 7.04 12.61
N VAL A 408 -14.72 5.94 12.53
CA VAL A 408 -14.24 4.56 12.59
C VAL A 408 -14.86 3.80 11.41
N GLN A 409 -14.01 3.44 10.46
CA GLN A 409 -14.41 2.81 9.21
C GLN A 409 -13.60 1.54 8.98
N LEU A 410 -14.28 0.39 8.96
CA LEU A 410 -13.76 -0.93 8.61
C LEU A 410 -14.55 -1.44 7.39
N LEU A 411 -14.01 -1.26 6.18
CA LEU A 411 -14.81 -1.25 4.94
C LEU A 411 -14.55 -2.41 3.98
N GLY A 412 -13.55 -3.25 4.23
CA GLY A 412 -13.21 -4.38 3.34
C GLY A 412 -13.92 -5.69 3.68
N GLY A 413 -14.78 -5.68 4.69
CA GLY A 413 -15.41 -6.82 5.34
C GLY A 413 -14.84 -7.08 6.74
N VAL A 414 -15.66 -7.60 7.65
CA VAL A 414 -15.28 -7.89 9.03
C VAL A 414 -15.73 -9.29 9.43
N LEU A 415 -14.79 -10.08 9.94
CA LEU A 415 -15.05 -11.33 10.66
C LEU A 415 -14.44 -11.20 12.06
N ALA A 416 -15.26 -11.36 13.09
CA ALA A 416 -14.82 -11.27 14.49
C ALA A 416 -15.52 -12.32 15.35
N ALA A 417 -14.95 -12.66 16.52
CA ALA A 417 -15.72 -13.44 17.50
C ALA A 417 -16.92 -12.61 17.98
N GLN A 418 -16.65 -11.39 18.43
CA GLN A 418 -17.64 -10.45 18.94
C GLN A 418 -17.23 -9.02 18.60
N VAL A 419 -18.23 -8.16 18.38
CA VAL A 419 -18.04 -6.70 18.33
C VAL A 419 -18.81 -6.06 19.47
N THR A 420 -18.13 -5.22 20.26
CA THR A 420 -18.75 -4.44 21.34
C THR A 420 -18.68 -2.96 21.03
N GLN A 421 -19.78 -2.24 21.29
CA GLN A 421 -19.89 -0.80 21.11
C GLN A 421 -20.47 -0.14 22.36
N SER A 422 -20.01 1.06 22.68
CA SER A 422 -20.67 1.93 23.66
C SER A 422 -22.02 2.45 23.16
N ALA A 423 -22.81 3.04 24.06
CA ALA A 423 -24.09 3.64 23.72
C ALA A 423 -23.96 4.79 22.71
N ASP A 424 -22.96 5.65 22.90
CA ASP A 424 -22.54 6.61 21.88
C ASP A 424 -21.60 5.93 20.89
N THR A 425 -21.82 6.17 19.60
CA THR A 425 -20.97 5.67 18.51
C THR A 425 -20.27 6.82 17.80
N PRO A 426 -19.17 6.58 17.08
CA PRO A 426 -18.56 7.61 16.25
C PRO A 426 -19.58 8.24 15.28
N ALA A 427 -19.44 9.53 15.00
CA ALA A 427 -20.31 10.24 14.05
C ALA A 427 -20.30 9.57 12.66
N ASP A 428 -19.16 9.03 12.27
CA ASP A 428 -18.99 8.21 11.10
C ASP A 428 -18.53 6.80 11.53
N ASN A 429 -19.48 5.88 11.55
CA ASN A 429 -19.30 4.53 12.07
C ASN A 429 -19.77 3.53 11.01
N GLN A 430 -18.81 2.94 10.30
CA GLN A 430 -19.07 2.00 9.22
C GLN A 430 -18.25 0.73 9.45
N MET A 431 -18.92 -0.41 9.55
CA MET A 431 -18.26 -1.70 9.71
C MET A 431 -18.87 -2.74 8.79
N GLY A 432 -18.06 -3.46 8.05
CA GLY A 432 -18.52 -4.48 7.13
C GLY A 432 -17.90 -4.23 5.78
N MET A 433 -18.70 -4.28 4.72
CA MET A 433 -18.16 -4.13 3.38
C MET A 433 -18.99 -3.15 2.57
N VAL A 434 -18.33 -2.07 2.17
CA VAL A 434 -18.85 -1.15 1.17
C VAL A 434 -18.53 -1.77 -0.18
N ASN A 435 -19.56 -2.09 -0.95
CA ASN A 435 -19.39 -2.53 -2.32
C ASN A 435 -18.79 -1.38 -3.11
N ARG A 436 -17.53 -1.53 -3.49
CA ARG A 436 -16.78 -0.43 -4.09
C ARG A 436 -17.22 -0.27 -5.54
N ILE A 437 -17.65 0.93 -5.88
CA ILE A 437 -18.12 1.31 -7.21
C ILE A 437 -16.91 1.39 -8.16
N VAL A 438 -17.05 0.70 -9.28
CA VAL A 438 -16.32 0.75 -10.56
C VAL A 438 -14.82 1.05 -10.55
N GLN A 439 -13.99 0.00 -10.57
CA GLN A 439 -12.60 0.14 -11.04
C GLN A 439 -12.62 0.43 -12.55
N LYS A 440 -12.09 1.59 -12.95
CA LYS A 440 -11.95 1.97 -14.35
C LYS A 440 -10.51 1.83 -14.79
N THR A 441 -10.29 1.29 -15.98
CA THR A 441 -8.97 1.26 -16.61
C THR A 441 -8.85 2.44 -17.55
N PHE A 442 -7.96 3.38 -17.24
CA PHE A 442 -7.65 4.52 -18.09
C PHE A 442 -6.37 4.27 -18.89
N LYS A 443 -6.37 4.74 -20.14
CA LYS A 443 -5.17 4.93 -20.94
C LYS A 443 -4.83 6.41 -20.91
N ILE A 444 -3.67 6.73 -20.33
CA ILE A 444 -3.11 8.07 -20.28
C ILE A 444 -2.02 8.17 -21.34
N VAL A 445 -2.07 9.20 -22.17
CA VAL A 445 -1.09 9.47 -23.22
C VAL A 445 -0.55 10.87 -23.00
N SER A 446 0.74 10.98 -22.69
CA SER A 446 1.48 12.24 -22.64
C SER A 446 2.35 12.36 -23.89
N THR A 447 2.25 13.45 -24.63
CA THR A 447 3.03 13.70 -25.84
C THR A 447 3.68 15.09 -25.79
N THR A 448 4.94 15.19 -26.21
CA THR A 448 5.60 16.49 -26.37
C THR A 448 4.99 17.24 -27.54
N THR A 449 4.45 18.44 -27.33
CA THR A 449 3.70 19.19 -28.35
C THR A 449 4.58 20.05 -29.26
N SER A 450 5.88 20.18 -28.95
CA SER A 450 6.80 21.00 -29.73
C SER A 450 8.23 20.45 -29.74
N GLY A 451 8.98 20.76 -30.79
CA GLY A 451 10.40 20.40 -31.00
C GLY A 451 10.64 18.93 -31.36
N THR A 452 11.91 18.58 -31.57
CA THR A 452 12.35 17.26 -32.05
C THR A 452 13.37 16.61 -31.10
N PRO A 453 13.29 15.29 -30.83
CA PRO A 453 12.25 14.37 -31.32
C PRO A 453 10.92 14.56 -30.58
N VAL A 454 9.82 14.19 -31.26
CA VAL A 454 8.51 14.05 -30.62
C VAL A 454 8.51 12.72 -29.87
N MET A 455 8.17 12.77 -28.59
CA MET A 455 8.13 11.60 -27.72
C MET A 455 6.72 11.45 -27.14
N THR A 456 6.34 10.21 -26.90
CA THR A 456 5.06 9.85 -26.30
C THR A 456 5.29 8.88 -25.14
N SER A 457 4.61 9.11 -24.03
CA SER A 457 4.52 8.20 -22.90
C SER A 457 3.10 7.72 -22.76
N ILE A 458 2.90 6.41 -22.73
CA ILE A 458 1.59 5.78 -22.58
C ILE A 458 1.60 5.00 -21.27
N ALA A 459 0.62 5.28 -20.41
CA ALA A 459 0.35 4.48 -19.22
C ALA A 459 -1.05 3.88 -19.29
N ILE A 460 -1.18 2.64 -18.87
CA ILE A 460 -2.47 2.00 -18.60
C ILE A 460 -2.57 1.86 -17.10
N VAL A 461 -3.55 2.52 -16.50
CA VAL A 461 -3.76 2.59 -15.06
C VAL A 461 -5.16 2.18 -14.72
N GLN A 462 -5.31 1.36 -13.70
CA GLN A 462 -6.59 1.09 -13.08
C GLN A 462 -6.76 2.04 -11.92
N VAL A 463 -7.90 2.70 -11.84
CA VAL A 463 -8.20 3.68 -10.81
C VAL A 463 -9.63 3.44 -10.33
N ASN A 464 -9.86 3.51 -9.03
CA ASN A 464 -11.22 3.53 -8.47
C ASN A 464 -11.63 4.94 -8.03
N ASP A 465 -12.91 5.10 -7.72
CA ASP A 465 -13.52 6.37 -7.32
C ASP A 465 -12.98 6.97 -6.01
N PHE A 466 -12.32 6.17 -5.16
CA PHE A 466 -11.65 6.61 -3.93
C PHE A 466 -10.18 6.99 -4.13
N GLY A 467 -9.67 6.95 -5.36
CA GLY A 467 -8.31 7.35 -5.69
C GLY A 467 -7.24 6.29 -5.45
N GLU A 468 -7.61 5.02 -5.25
CA GLU A 468 -6.65 3.91 -5.31
C GLU A 468 -6.33 3.62 -6.78
N PHE A 469 -5.06 3.36 -7.09
CA PHE A 469 -4.65 3.06 -8.45
C PHE A 469 -3.56 1.98 -8.53
N ALA A 470 -3.54 1.29 -9.67
CA ALA A 470 -2.49 0.36 -10.06
C ALA A 470 -2.01 0.69 -11.48
N VAL A 471 -0.71 0.73 -11.69
CA VAL A 471 -0.11 0.95 -13.01
C VAL A 471 0.13 -0.41 -13.66
N ASN A 472 -0.72 -0.78 -14.63
CA ASN A 472 -0.61 -2.05 -15.35
C ASN A 472 0.50 -2.03 -16.40
N SER A 473 0.72 -0.87 -17.04
CA SER A 473 1.83 -0.70 -17.97
C SER A 473 2.24 0.76 -18.08
N TRP A 474 3.52 0.99 -18.33
CA TRP A 474 4.09 2.29 -18.63
C TRP A 474 5.18 2.14 -19.68
N VAL A 475 5.00 2.78 -20.83
CA VAL A 475 6.00 2.80 -21.90
C VAL A 475 6.24 4.22 -22.37
N THR A 476 7.51 4.63 -22.44
CA THR A 476 7.92 5.89 -23.07
C THR A 476 8.70 5.57 -24.34
N ALA A 477 8.26 6.12 -25.47
CA ALA A 477 8.83 5.84 -26.77
C ALA A 477 8.97 7.11 -27.62
N ILE A 478 9.89 7.07 -28.59
CA ILE A 478 9.99 8.07 -29.64
C ILE A 478 8.90 7.75 -30.67
N VAL A 479 8.14 8.76 -31.09
CA VAL A 479 7.18 8.59 -32.18
C VAL A 479 7.97 8.47 -33.49
N PRO A 480 7.82 7.37 -34.25
CA PRO A 480 8.37 7.32 -35.60
C PRO A 480 7.67 8.41 -36.41
N THR A 481 8.43 9.39 -36.87
CA THR A 481 7.96 10.43 -37.80
C THR A 481 8.03 9.96 -39.23
#